data_AF-Q6MLF1-F1
#
_entry.id   AF-Q6MLF1-F1
#
_cell.length_a   1.000
_cell.length_b   1.000
_cell.length_c   1.000
_cell.angle_alpha   90.00
_cell.angle_beta   90.00
_cell.angle_gamma   90.00
#
_symmetry.space_group_name_H-M   'P 1'
#
loop_
_entity.id
_entity.type
_entity.pdbx_description
1 polymer ?
#
loop_
_entity_poly.entity_id
_entity_poly.type
_entity_poly.pdbx_seq_one_letter_code
_entity_poly.pdbx_strand_id
1 'polypeptide(L)'
;MTKTAKQILILLVSLLSTHSFAAPTGKISDSLVENLACDRISTDEIYRRIRPESLGSSYHTLSVNWPFSAGLYDLAACWSLSRTQRLFFYLSRWNQHSDPTPQQTTEILDMVRGSRPYASGSGLKETALSEFKVFSQKDSQWRTNTPLWSQMQYGFSQNFSNGKTMYRAWKHEIEHYQKERFHEFAKNLKFVIGDDARSGRKNRQTRDVLLRNLESHRLTLLLLRPTRTAQHIVVAKSFEIKSNGRIEIRVYDSNQPLRDQIVVFDGRENDFYAPDIVRGLPRVKNANDAIGVFIVDEYERSLVDTALLKHYKKACSAPTGT
;
A
#
# COMPACT_ATOMS: atom_id res chain seq x y z
N MET A 1 16.41 -29.83 83.21
CA MET A 1 17.85 -29.76 82.90
C MET A 1 18.04 -30.09 81.42
N THR A 2 18.77 -29.22 80.70
CA THR A 2 19.50 -29.46 79.43
C THR A 2 18.70 -29.97 78.20
N LYS A 3 18.92 -29.56 76.95
CA LYS A 3 19.79 -28.58 76.25
C LYS A 3 19.23 -28.49 74.82
N THR A 4 19.19 -27.26 74.29
CA THR A 4 19.28 -26.82 72.88
C THR A 4 19.52 -27.83 71.74
N ALA A 5 18.75 -27.68 70.65
CA ALA A 5 19.22 -27.74 69.24
C ALA A 5 18.22 -26.99 68.33
N LYS A 6 18.39 -25.70 68.07
CA LYS A 6 18.80 -25.11 66.78
C LYS A 6 18.45 -25.96 65.54
N GLN A 7 17.45 -25.53 64.78
CA GLN A 7 17.42 -25.73 63.33
C GLN A 7 17.08 -24.43 62.61
N ILE A 8 17.75 -24.28 61.48
CA ILE A 8 17.99 -23.09 60.67
C ILE A 8 16.86 -22.96 59.63
N LEU A 9 16.39 -21.72 59.49
CA LEU A 9 15.95 -21.00 58.28
C LEU A 9 15.92 -21.81 56.95
N ILE A 10 14.84 -21.66 56.17
CA ILE A 10 14.88 -21.15 54.79
C ILE A 10 13.47 -20.63 54.46
N LEU A 11 13.34 -19.31 54.43
CA LEU A 11 12.24 -18.64 53.72
C LEU A 11 12.49 -18.85 52.23
N LEU A 12 11.63 -19.63 51.56
CA LEU A 12 11.48 -19.56 50.11
C LEU A 12 10.74 -18.26 49.78
N VAL A 13 11.45 -17.14 49.78
CA VAL A 13 11.07 -16.01 48.94
C VAL A 13 11.45 -16.41 47.54
N SER A 14 10.50 -17.00 46.83
CA SER A 14 10.56 -17.13 45.38
C SER A 14 10.78 -15.74 44.81
N LEU A 15 12.03 -15.48 44.43
CA LEU A 15 12.46 -14.46 43.50
C LEU A 15 11.57 -14.54 42.26
N LEU A 16 10.47 -13.79 42.26
CA LEU A 16 9.90 -13.24 41.04
C LEU A 16 10.92 -12.25 40.53
N SER A 17 11.97 -12.76 39.89
CA SER A 17 12.75 -12.00 38.93
C SER A 17 11.78 -11.65 37.81
N THR A 18 11.08 -10.52 38.00
CA THR A 18 10.61 -9.72 36.89
C THR A 18 11.84 -9.47 36.04
N HIS A 19 12.01 -10.29 35.00
CA HIS A 19 12.82 -9.93 33.87
C HIS A 19 12.10 -8.73 33.28
N SER A 20 12.41 -7.55 33.82
CA SER A 20 12.22 -6.30 33.12
C SER A 20 13.08 -6.43 31.88
N PHE A 21 12.49 -7.00 30.83
CA PHE A 21 12.98 -6.81 29.48
C PHE A 21 12.96 -5.30 29.31
N ALA A 22 14.11 -4.67 29.50
CA ALA A 22 14.29 -3.28 29.15
C ALA A 22 13.84 -3.19 27.70
N ALA A 23 12.75 -2.45 27.46
CA ALA A 23 12.32 -2.18 26.10
C ALA A 23 13.53 -1.62 25.35
N PRO A 24 13.87 -2.14 24.17
CA PRO A 24 15.00 -1.64 23.41
C PRO A 24 14.85 -0.12 23.31
N THR A 25 15.81 0.64 23.84
CA THR A 25 15.76 2.12 23.83
C THR A 25 16.21 2.70 22.48
N GLY A 26 16.36 1.84 21.47
CA GLY A 26 16.77 2.20 20.12
C GLY A 26 15.71 2.99 19.36
N LYS A 27 16.19 3.74 18.37
CA LYS A 27 15.35 4.35 17.32
C LYS A 27 15.70 3.72 15.99
N ILE A 28 14.69 3.47 15.17
CA ILE A 28 14.83 3.01 13.79
C ILE A 28 14.65 4.19 12.85
N SER A 29 15.58 4.33 11.91
CA SER A 29 15.46 5.20 10.75
C SER A 29 15.81 4.38 9.51
N ASP A 30 14.93 4.41 8.51
CA ASP A 30 15.16 3.78 7.21
C ASP A 30 14.67 4.71 6.08
N SER A 31 14.52 4.19 4.86
CA SER A 31 14.04 4.99 3.72
C SER A 31 12.57 5.45 3.83
N LEU A 32 11.77 4.80 4.68
CA LEU A 32 10.36 5.11 4.87
C LEU A 32 10.15 5.97 6.11
N VAL A 33 10.73 5.57 7.25
CA VAL A 33 10.50 6.21 8.55
C VAL A 33 11.74 6.92 9.09
N GLU A 34 11.52 7.90 9.96
CA GLU A 34 12.58 8.60 10.69
C GLU A 34 12.33 8.55 12.19
N ASN A 35 13.36 8.20 12.97
CA ASN A 35 13.36 8.27 14.44
C ASN A 35 12.20 7.50 15.12
N LEU A 36 11.82 6.35 14.57
CA LEU A 36 10.79 5.47 15.12
C LEU A 36 11.30 4.80 16.41
N ALA A 37 10.71 5.14 17.56
CA ALA A 37 11.16 4.62 18.84
C ALA A 37 10.68 3.18 19.09
N CYS A 38 11.60 2.31 19.53
CA CYS A 38 11.35 0.88 19.74
C CYS A 38 10.43 0.56 20.93
N ASP A 39 10.30 1.48 21.88
CA ASP A 39 9.41 1.38 23.05
C ASP A 39 7.93 1.70 22.72
N ARG A 40 7.65 2.27 21.54
CA ARG A 40 6.32 2.78 21.15
C ARG A 40 5.84 2.29 19.78
N ILE A 41 6.34 1.14 19.33
CA ILE A 41 5.99 0.62 17.99
C ILE A 41 4.50 0.28 17.92
N SER A 42 3.79 1.07 17.13
CA SER A 42 2.41 0.84 16.71
C SER A 42 2.27 1.26 15.25
N THR A 43 1.22 0.80 14.57
CA THR A 43 0.90 1.24 13.21
C THR A 43 0.78 2.76 13.12
N ASP A 44 0.15 3.40 14.10
CA ASP A 44 -0.05 4.84 14.15
C ASP A 44 1.27 5.59 14.31
N GLU A 45 2.16 5.07 15.16
CA GLU A 45 3.49 5.65 15.30
C GLU A 45 4.33 5.47 14.03
N ILE A 46 4.28 4.30 13.39
CA ILE A 46 4.97 4.07 12.12
C ILE A 46 4.51 5.10 11.08
N TYR A 47 3.21 5.28 10.93
CA TYR A 47 2.60 6.24 10.02
C TYR A 47 3.00 7.69 10.31
N ARG A 48 2.96 8.10 11.58
CA ARG A 48 3.38 9.44 11.99
C ARG A 48 4.86 9.73 11.69
N ARG A 49 5.69 8.68 11.69
CA ARG A 49 7.13 8.77 11.42
C ARG A 49 7.52 8.59 9.96
N ILE A 50 6.55 8.39 9.06
CA ILE A 50 6.83 8.35 7.62
C ILE A 50 7.41 9.68 7.18
N ARG A 51 8.53 9.60 6.46
CA ARG A 51 9.20 10.71 5.80
C ARG A 51 8.35 11.19 4.62
N PRO A 52 7.95 12.48 4.53
CA PRO A 52 7.15 12.97 3.40
C PRO A 52 7.79 12.69 2.03
N GLU A 53 9.12 12.76 1.93
CA GLU A 53 9.86 12.48 0.71
C GLU A 53 9.74 11.02 0.24
N SER A 54 9.51 10.06 1.13
CA SER A 54 9.32 8.64 0.79
C SER A 54 8.05 8.38 -0.03
N LEU A 55 7.14 9.36 -0.05
CA LEU A 55 5.90 9.36 -0.83
C LEU A 55 6.01 10.22 -2.11
N GLY A 56 7.21 10.70 -2.43
CA GLY A 56 7.48 11.57 -3.58
C GLY A 56 7.34 10.87 -4.93
N SER A 57 7.26 11.69 -5.99
CA SER A 57 7.14 11.20 -7.37
C SER A 57 8.33 10.38 -7.84
N SER A 58 9.50 10.50 -7.21
CA SER A 58 10.69 9.65 -7.42
C SER A 58 10.47 8.17 -7.07
N TYR A 59 9.45 7.85 -6.25
CA TYR A 59 9.10 6.49 -5.86
C TYR A 59 7.86 5.93 -6.58
N HIS A 60 7.36 6.66 -7.59
CA HIS A 60 6.31 6.15 -8.46
C HIS A 60 6.77 4.95 -9.29
N THR A 61 5.87 3.98 -9.43
CA THR A 61 5.92 2.93 -10.44
C THR A 61 5.60 3.57 -11.79
N LEU A 62 6.48 3.34 -12.78
CA LEU A 62 6.38 3.99 -14.10
C LEU A 62 5.49 3.26 -15.10
N SER A 63 4.84 2.18 -14.65
CA SER A 63 3.87 1.47 -15.47
C SER A 63 2.68 2.39 -15.75
N VAL A 64 2.59 2.84 -17.00
CA VAL A 64 1.45 3.60 -17.49
C VAL A 64 0.26 2.67 -17.62
N ASN A 65 -0.91 3.11 -17.19
CA ASN A 65 -2.17 2.39 -17.36
C ASN A 65 -2.39 1.92 -18.81
N TRP A 66 -2.96 0.72 -18.99
CA TRP A 66 -3.22 0.14 -20.31
C TRP A 66 -4.64 -0.41 -20.43
N PRO A 67 -5.17 -0.54 -21.67
CA PRO A 67 -6.44 -1.21 -21.93
C PRO A 67 -6.38 -2.68 -21.50
N PHE A 68 -7.44 -3.15 -20.86
CA PHE A 68 -7.50 -4.51 -20.32
C PHE A 68 -7.55 -5.55 -21.45
N SER A 69 -6.65 -6.53 -21.42
CA SER A 69 -6.49 -7.52 -22.50
C SER A 69 -7.74 -8.36 -22.79
N ALA A 70 -8.54 -8.65 -21.75
CA ALA A 70 -9.73 -9.47 -21.88
C ALA A 70 -10.91 -8.75 -22.55
N GLY A 71 -10.85 -7.44 -22.81
CA GLY A 71 -11.88 -6.67 -23.54
C GLY A 71 -13.25 -6.57 -22.87
N LEU A 72 -13.47 -7.25 -21.73
CA LEU A 72 -14.78 -7.37 -21.08
C LEU A 72 -15.16 -6.14 -20.21
N TYR A 73 -14.22 -5.25 -19.91
CA TYR A 73 -14.43 -4.12 -18.98
C TYR A 73 -13.80 -2.84 -19.52
N ASP A 74 -14.60 -1.77 -19.57
CA ASP A 74 -14.16 -0.40 -19.86
C ASP A 74 -13.29 0.20 -18.74
N LEU A 75 -13.01 -0.55 -17.66
CA LEU A 75 -12.10 -0.16 -16.58
C LEU A 75 -10.68 -0.64 -16.92
N ALA A 76 -9.82 0.31 -17.24
CA ALA A 76 -8.39 0.08 -17.41
C ALA A 76 -7.72 -0.41 -16.09
N ALA A 77 -6.46 -0.85 -16.16
CA ALA A 77 -5.68 -1.40 -15.05
C ALA A 77 -5.44 -0.44 -13.84
N CYS A 78 -5.97 0.79 -13.88
CA CYS A 78 -5.75 1.86 -12.90
C CYS A 78 -6.01 1.48 -11.44
N TRP A 79 -7.00 0.64 -11.12
CA TRP A 79 -7.24 0.22 -9.73
C TRP A 79 -6.06 -0.60 -9.21
N SER A 80 -5.72 -1.64 -9.94
CA SER A 80 -4.64 -2.57 -9.60
C SER A 80 -3.28 -1.86 -9.56
N LEU A 81 -3.05 -0.90 -10.47
CA LEU A 81 -1.85 -0.07 -10.47
C LEU A 81 -1.79 0.87 -9.27
N SER A 82 -2.86 1.60 -8.95
CA SER A 82 -2.91 2.49 -7.78
C SER A 82 -2.79 1.72 -6.46
N ARG A 83 -3.44 0.57 -6.34
CA ARG A 83 -3.24 -0.36 -5.22
C ARG A 83 -1.77 -0.75 -5.09
N THR A 84 -1.17 -1.20 -6.19
CA THR A 84 0.22 -1.65 -6.20
C THR A 84 1.18 -0.51 -5.87
N GLN A 85 0.92 0.70 -6.37
CA GLN A 85 1.68 1.88 -5.98
C GLN A 85 1.63 2.11 -4.47
N ARG A 86 0.46 2.01 -3.85
CA ARG A 86 0.30 2.12 -2.39
C ARG A 86 1.13 1.06 -1.65
N LEU A 87 1.16 -0.18 -2.16
CA LEU A 87 2.02 -1.23 -1.60
C LEU A 87 3.50 -0.85 -1.70
N PHE A 88 3.95 -0.36 -2.86
CA PHE A 88 5.34 0.03 -3.06
C PHE A 88 5.77 1.20 -2.18
N PHE A 89 4.91 2.20 -2.00
CA PHE A 89 5.19 3.29 -1.06
C PHE A 89 5.44 2.79 0.37
N TYR A 90 4.69 1.79 0.83
CA TYR A 90 4.80 1.32 2.21
C TYR A 90 5.77 0.18 2.44
N LEU A 91 5.87 -0.76 1.51
CA LEU A 91 6.57 -2.02 1.71
C LEU A 91 7.98 -2.01 1.10
N SER A 92 8.31 -1.05 0.25
CA SER A 92 9.66 -0.92 -0.29
C SER A 92 10.63 -0.28 0.71
N ARG A 93 11.85 -0.81 0.81
CA ARG A 93 12.97 -0.19 1.53
C ARG A 93 14.08 0.15 0.55
N TRP A 94 14.14 1.43 0.19
CA TRP A 94 15.06 1.98 -0.80
C TRP A 94 16.49 2.09 -0.26
N ASN A 95 17.45 2.17 -1.19
CA ASN A 95 18.87 2.32 -0.92
C ASN A 95 19.46 1.18 -0.07
N GLN A 96 18.92 -0.03 -0.19
CA GLN A 96 19.47 -1.23 0.46
C GLN A 96 20.35 -2.01 -0.51
N HIS A 97 21.60 -2.26 -0.12
CA HIS A 97 22.62 -2.91 -0.95
C HIS A 97 22.48 -4.45 -1.06
N SER A 98 21.25 -4.96 -1.12
CA SER A 98 20.99 -6.38 -1.36
C SER A 98 20.53 -6.60 -2.79
N ASP A 99 21.20 -7.49 -3.51
CA ASP A 99 20.70 -7.91 -4.82
C ASP A 99 19.41 -8.71 -4.66
N PRO A 100 18.40 -8.48 -5.52
CA PRO A 100 17.10 -9.11 -5.40
C PRO A 100 17.22 -10.62 -5.64
N THR A 101 16.60 -11.41 -4.76
CA THR A 101 16.52 -12.86 -4.96
C THR A 101 15.33 -13.23 -5.86
N PRO A 102 15.39 -14.34 -6.62
CA PRO A 102 14.23 -14.83 -7.37
C PRO A 102 12.98 -15.05 -6.50
N GLN A 103 13.19 -15.46 -5.24
CA GLN A 103 12.13 -15.61 -4.25
C GLN A 103 11.47 -14.27 -3.94
N GLN A 104 12.26 -13.20 -3.77
CA GLN A 104 11.74 -11.85 -3.54
C GLN A 104 10.89 -11.37 -4.72
N THR A 105 11.34 -11.60 -5.96
CA THR A 105 10.55 -11.29 -7.16
C THR A 105 9.20 -12.02 -7.14
N THR A 106 9.21 -13.32 -6.84
CA THR A 106 7.99 -14.13 -6.73
C THR A 106 7.05 -13.61 -5.65
N GLU A 107 7.57 -13.27 -4.47
CA GLU A 107 6.77 -12.74 -3.36
C GLU A 107 6.15 -11.38 -3.69
N ILE A 108 6.87 -10.50 -4.39
CA ILE A 108 6.33 -9.21 -4.84
C ILE A 108 5.22 -9.44 -5.87
N LEU A 109 5.42 -10.32 -6.85
CA LEU A 109 4.40 -10.65 -7.84
C LEU A 109 3.16 -11.28 -7.23
N ASP A 110 3.30 -12.13 -6.19
CA ASP A 110 2.15 -12.63 -5.42
C ASP A 110 1.39 -11.47 -4.73
N MET A 111 2.10 -10.51 -4.11
CA MET A 111 1.46 -9.33 -3.48
C MET A 111 0.70 -8.46 -4.48
N VAL A 112 1.26 -8.29 -5.69
CA VAL A 112 0.60 -7.60 -6.81
C VAL A 112 -0.65 -8.37 -7.25
N ARG A 113 -0.54 -9.70 -7.42
CA ARG A 113 -1.64 -10.61 -7.79
C ARG A 113 -2.75 -10.69 -6.75
N GLY A 114 -2.42 -10.48 -5.46
CA GLY A 114 -3.32 -10.64 -4.32
C GLY A 114 -3.54 -12.10 -3.88
N SER A 115 -2.95 -13.06 -4.59
CA SER A 115 -3.04 -14.50 -4.31
C SER A 115 -1.69 -15.17 -4.57
N ARG A 116 -1.49 -16.34 -3.97
CA ARG A 116 -0.34 -17.21 -4.22
C ARG A 116 -0.77 -18.43 -5.04
N PRO A 117 -0.23 -18.59 -6.25
CA PRO A 117 -0.41 -19.83 -7.02
C PRO A 117 0.29 -21.00 -6.34
N TYR A 118 -0.32 -22.19 -6.38
CA TYR A 118 0.27 -23.43 -5.91
C TYR A 118 -0.17 -24.63 -6.77
N ALA A 119 0.67 -25.65 -6.83
CA ALA A 119 0.32 -26.91 -7.48
C ALA A 119 -0.59 -27.75 -6.60
N SER A 120 -1.67 -28.24 -7.20
CA SER A 120 -2.51 -29.30 -6.66
C SER A 120 -2.56 -30.47 -7.64
N GLY A 121 -3.06 -31.63 -7.19
CA GLY A 121 -3.26 -32.79 -8.05
C GLY A 121 -4.17 -32.54 -9.26
N SER A 122 -5.07 -31.56 -9.18
CA SER A 122 -5.99 -31.18 -10.27
C SER A 122 -5.49 -30.02 -11.13
N GLY A 123 -4.26 -29.54 -10.94
CA GLY A 123 -3.70 -28.39 -11.66
C GLY A 123 -3.26 -27.26 -10.74
N LEU A 124 -3.04 -26.07 -11.31
CA LEU A 124 -2.70 -24.87 -10.55
C LEU A 124 -3.94 -24.33 -9.84
N LYS A 125 -3.80 -24.04 -8.54
CA LYS A 125 -4.80 -23.40 -7.70
C LYS A 125 -4.22 -22.14 -7.08
N GLU A 126 -5.07 -21.34 -6.47
CA GLU A 126 -4.67 -20.11 -5.79
C GLU A 126 -5.17 -20.08 -4.36
N THR A 127 -4.40 -19.44 -3.48
CA THR A 127 -4.83 -19.07 -2.14
C THR A 127 -4.73 -17.57 -1.98
N ALA A 128 -5.73 -16.95 -1.35
CA ALA A 128 -5.64 -15.53 -1.00
C ALA A 128 -4.42 -15.28 -0.12
N LEU A 129 -3.77 -14.13 -0.30
CA LEU A 129 -2.67 -13.75 0.57
C LEU A 129 -3.19 -13.30 1.94
N SER A 130 -2.63 -13.89 2.98
CA SER A 130 -2.92 -13.54 4.38
C SER A 130 -1.86 -12.62 5.00
N GLU A 131 -0.71 -12.43 4.34
CA GLU A 131 0.35 -11.54 4.81
C GLU A 131 1.09 -10.88 3.64
N PHE A 132 1.48 -9.63 3.83
CA PHE A 132 2.45 -8.94 2.99
C PHE A 132 3.82 -8.90 3.67
N LYS A 133 4.85 -8.60 2.88
CA LYS A 133 6.23 -8.49 3.36
C LYS A 133 6.86 -7.19 2.89
N VAL A 134 7.66 -6.60 3.78
CA VAL A 134 8.57 -5.51 3.43
C VAL A 134 9.72 -6.10 2.60
N PHE A 135 10.11 -5.40 1.53
CA PHE A 135 11.13 -5.85 0.59
C PHE A 135 12.13 -4.74 0.28
N SER A 136 13.37 -5.14 0.01
CA SER A 136 14.49 -4.24 -0.24
C SER A 136 14.56 -3.82 -1.71
N GLN A 137 14.97 -2.57 -1.96
CA GLN A 137 15.20 -2.01 -3.28
C GLN A 137 16.52 -1.23 -3.28
N LYS A 138 17.33 -1.46 -4.31
CA LYS A 138 18.71 -0.95 -4.38
C LYS A 138 18.80 0.54 -4.71
N ASP A 139 17.88 1.08 -5.51
CA ASP A 139 17.89 2.51 -5.91
C ASP A 139 16.47 3.03 -6.16
N SER A 140 16.23 4.30 -5.81
CA SER A 140 15.10 5.11 -6.26
C SER A 140 15.00 5.26 -7.79
N GLN A 141 16.12 5.10 -8.51
CA GLN A 141 16.20 5.07 -9.98
C GLN A 141 15.99 3.67 -10.58
N TRP A 142 15.41 2.72 -9.83
CA TRP A 142 15.10 1.34 -10.24
C TRP A 142 14.36 1.17 -11.58
N ARG A 143 13.77 2.27 -12.03
CA ARG A 143 12.86 2.51 -13.15
C ARG A 143 13.29 1.94 -14.51
N THR A 144 14.59 1.72 -14.73
CA THR A 144 15.07 1.27 -16.05
C THR A 144 16.09 0.14 -16.00
N ASN A 145 16.86 -0.03 -14.92
CA ASN A 145 18.06 -0.88 -14.95
C ASN A 145 18.27 -1.78 -13.72
N THR A 146 17.29 -1.95 -12.82
CA THR A 146 17.46 -2.91 -11.72
C THR A 146 17.10 -4.33 -12.14
N PRO A 147 17.85 -5.36 -11.68
CA PRO A 147 17.51 -6.75 -11.94
C PRO A 147 16.09 -7.11 -11.47
N LEU A 148 15.62 -6.56 -10.34
CA LEU A 148 14.28 -6.81 -9.81
C LEU A 148 13.19 -6.30 -10.75
N TRP A 149 13.29 -5.03 -11.18
CA TRP A 149 12.30 -4.47 -12.08
C TRP A 149 12.32 -5.16 -13.44
N SER A 150 13.50 -5.43 -13.99
CA SER A 150 13.65 -6.19 -15.24
C SER A 150 12.97 -7.55 -15.16
N GLN A 151 13.19 -8.32 -14.08
CA GLN A 151 12.54 -9.61 -13.88
C GLN A 151 11.01 -9.49 -13.72
N MET A 152 10.52 -8.47 -13.01
CA MET A 152 9.08 -8.26 -12.90
C MET A 152 8.47 -7.82 -14.23
N GLN A 153 9.15 -6.96 -14.99
CA GLN A 153 8.66 -6.40 -16.26
C GLN A 153 8.68 -7.43 -17.39
N TYR A 154 9.81 -8.11 -17.62
CA TYR A 154 9.94 -9.14 -18.67
C TYR A 154 9.41 -10.50 -18.24
N GLY A 155 9.19 -10.69 -16.94
CA GLY A 155 8.63 -11.91 -16.39
C GLY A 155 9.57 -13.11 -16.42
N PHE A 156 9.06 -14.22 -15.89
CA PHE A 156 9.76 -15.51 -15.87
C PHE A 156 8.76 -16.67 -15.85
N SER A 157 9.21 -17.86 -16.24
CA SER A 157 8.44 -19.09 -16.11
C SER A 157 8.69 -19.73 -14.75
N GLN A 158 7.65 -19.81 -13.92
CA GLN A 158 7.67 -20.49 -12.64
C GLN A 158 7.23 -21.94 -12.81
N ASN A 159 8.11 -22.88 -12.47
CA ASN A 159 7.79 -24.30 -12.46
C ASN A 159 7.26 -24.71 -11.09
N PHE A 160 6.18 -25.49 -11.08
CA PHE A 160 5.58 -26.02 -9.87
C PHE A 160 5.84 -27.52 -9.73
N SER A 161 5.66 -28.06 -8.51
CA SER A 161 5.98 -29.45 -8.17
C SER A 161 5.23 -30.51 -8.98
N ASN A 162 4.07 -30.18 -9.56
CA ASN A 162 3.30 -31.07 -10.43
C ASN A 162 3.71 -30.98 -11.92
N GLY A 163 4.86 -30.37 -12.23
CA GLY A 163 5.36 -30.19 -13.59
C GLY A 163 4.61 -29.14 -14.41
N LYS A 164 3.63 -28.43 -13.82
CA LYS A 164 2.99 -27.28 -14.47
C LYS A 164 3.92 -26.07 -14.42
N THR A 165 3.81 -25.24 -15.44
CA THR A 165 4.55 -23.99 -15.56
C THR A 165 3.55 -22.84 -15.68
N MET A 166 3.83 -21.73 -15.00
CA MET A 166 3.09 -20.48 -15.12
C MET A 166 4.05 -19.37 -15.49
N TYR A 167 3.73 -18.59 -16.52
CA TYR A 167 4.47 -17.38 -16.82
C TYR A 167 3.98 -16.24 -15.91
N ARG A 168 4.89 -15.68 -15.13
CA ARG A 168 4.66 -14.61 -14.15
C ARG A 168 5.28 -13.31 -14.68
N ALA A 169 4.50 -12.23 -14.75
CA ALA A 169 4.98 -10.92 -15.18
C ALA A 169 4.10 -9.81 -14.59
N TRP A 170 4.68 -8.64 -14.34
CA TRP A 170 4.02 -7.47 -13.74
C TRP A 170 2.66 -7.18 -14.36
N LYS A 171 2.61 -7.09 -15.70
CA LYS A 171 1.38 -6.81 -16.44
C LYS A 171 0.32 -7.88 -16.18
N HIS A 172 0.71 -9.16 -16.18
CA HIS A 172 -0.22 -10.28 -16.00
C HIS A 172 -0.74 -10.36 -14.56
N GLU A 173 0.09 -10.08 -13.55
CA GLU A 173 -0.37 -10.06 -12.15
C GLU A 173 -1.35 -8.91 -11.89
N ILE A 174 -1.07 -7.73 -12.44
CA ILE A 174 -1.97 -6.56 -12.38
C ILE A 174 -3.31 -6.89 -13.03
N GLU A 175 -3.28 -7.49 -14.22
CA GLU A 175 -4.51 -7.85 -14.93
C GLU A 175 -5.30 -8.95 -14.20
N HIS A 176 -4.62 -9.93 -13.63
CA HIS A 176 -5.25 -10.97 -12.83
C HIS A 176 -5.97 -10.39 -11.61
N TYR A 177 -5.29 -9.56 -10.82
CA TYR A 177 -5.92 -8.93 -9.64
C TYR A 177 -7.15 -8.11 -10.06
N GLN A 178 -7.04 -7.32 -11.13
CA GLN A 178 -8.16 -6.56 -11.69
C GLN A 178 -9.34 -7.50 -12.03
N LYS A 179 -9.06 -8.60 -12.73
CA LYS A 179 -10.07 -9.58 -13.14
C LYS A 179 -10.80 -10.16 -11.93
N GLU A 180 -10.06 -10.73 -10.99
CA GLU A 180 -10.60 -11.33 -9.77
C GLU A 180 -11.50 -10.35 -9.02
N ARG A 181 -11.00 -9.11 -8.86
CA ARG A 181 -11.66 -8.10 -8.06
C ARG A 181 -12.98 -7.60 -8.66
N PHE A 182 -13.08 -7.53 -9.99
CA PHE A 182 -14.26 -7.01 -10.70
C PHE A 182 -15.19 -8.07 -11.28
N HIS A 183 -14.71 -9.27 -11.58
CA HIS A 183 -15.51 -10.36 -12.16
C HIS A 183 -15.98 -11.37 -11.12
N GLU A 184 -15.06 -11.96 -10.35
CA GLU A 184 -15.37 -13.17 -9.59
C GLU A 184 -16.10 -12.86 -8.27
N PHE A 185 -15.90 -11.66 -7.74
CA PHE A 185 -16.43 -11.34 -6.42
C PHE A 185 -17.74 -10.55 -6.38
N ALA A 186 -18.24 -9.93 -7.46
CA ALA A 186 -19.37 -8.98 -7.44
C ALA A 186 -19.29 -7.83 -6.39
N LYS A 187 -18.26 -7.82 -5.53
CA LYS A 187 -18.02 -6.90 -4.39
C LYS A 187 -17.86 -5.45 -4.83
N ASN A 188 -17.58 -5.24 -6.12
CA ASN A 188 -17.31 -3.94 -6.72
C ASN A 188 -18.34 -3.49 -7.75
N LEU A 189 -19.43 -4.24 -7.98
CA LEU A 189 -20.52 -3.81 -8.86
C LEU A 189 -21.11 -2.45 -8.41
N LYS A 190 -21.13 -2.20 -7.09
CA LYS A 190 -21.50 -0.90 -6.49
C LYS A 190 -20.60 0.27 -6.92
N PHE A 191 -19.35 0.00 -7.28
CA PHE A 191 -18.43 1.00 -7.81
C PHE A 191 -18.62 1.18 -9.31
N VAL A 192 -19.21 0.21 -10.02
CA VAL A 192 -19.61 0.34 -11.43
C VAL A 192 -20.97 1.05 -11.58
N ILE A 193 -21.91 0.86 -10.64
CA ILE A 193 -23.34 1.28 -10.76
C ILE A 193 -23.73 2.39 -9.75
N GLY A 194 -22.77 3.08 -9.12
CA GLY A 194 -23.10 4.05 -8.06
C GLY A 194 -23.64 5.40 -8.58
N ASP A 195 -24.46 6.08 -7.77
CA ASP A 195 -25.00 7.41 -8.07
C ASP A 195 -23.91 8.47 -8.34
N ASP A 196 -24.16 9.29 -9.36
CA ASP A 196 -23.32 10.43 -9.77
C ASP A 196 -23.58 11.69 -8.93
N ALA A 197 -24.78 11.85 -8.38
CA ALA A 197 -25.14 13.03 -7.62
C ALA A 197 -24.61 12.93 -6.17
N ARG A 198 -23.59 13.71 -5.85
CA ARG A 198 -23.08 13.83 -4.48
C ARG A 198 -23.34 15.22 -3.95
N SER A 199 -24.12 15.30 -2.88
CA SER A 199 -24.38 16.56 -2.20
C SER A 199 -23.11 17.09 -1.52
N GLY A 200 -22.99 18.42 -1.40
CA GLY A 200 -21.87 19.06 -0.71
C GLY A 200 -21.62 18.52 0.72
N ARG A 201 -22.65 18.00 1.40
CA ARG A 201 -22.50 17.30 2.69
C ARG A 201 -21.63 16.04 2.57
N LYS A 202 -21.89 15.19 1.59
CA LYS A 202 -21.09 13.95 1.37
C LYS A 202 -19.67 14.30 0.96
N ASN A 203 -19.49 15.32 0.12
CA ASN A 203 -18.16 15.77 -0.30
C ASN A 203 -17.33 16.29 0.89
N ARG A 204 -17.94 17.08 1.78
CA ARG A 204 -17.29 17.48 3.04
C ARG A 204 -16.89 16.30 3.91
N GLN A 205 -17.77 15.30 4.06
CA GLN A 205 -17.44 14.09 4.82
C GLN A 205 -16.27 13.32 4.20
N THR A 206 -16.25 13.14 2.88
CA THR A 206 -15.13 12.53 2.16
C THR A 206 -13.84 13.31 2.39
N ARG A 207 -13.88 14.64 2.26
CA ARG A 207 -12.75 15.53 2.56
C ARG A 207 -12.25 15.30 3.98
N ASP A 208 -13.12 15.36 4.98
CA ASP A 208 -12.72 15.27 6.38
C ASP A 208 -12.03 13.94 6.71
N VAL A 209 -12.53 12.83 6.16
CA VAL A 209 -11.87 11.52 6.30
C VAL A 209 -10.51 11.53 5.59
N LEU A 210 -10.46 12.08 4.38
CA LEU A 210 -9.24 12.13 3.59
C LEU A 210 -8.14 12.95 4.28
N LEU A 211 -8.47 14.14 4.78
CA LEU A 211 -7.49 14.99 5.48
C LEU A 211 -6.94 14.30 6.73
N ARG A 212 -7.81 13.72 7.58
CA ARG A 212 -7.35 12.97 8.77
C ARG A 212 -6.40 11.83 8.41
N ASN A 213 -6.68 11.12 7.33
CA ASN A 213 -5.80 10.06 6.85
C ASN A 213 -4.44 10.63 6.40
N LEU A 214 -4.45 11.68 5.57
CA LEU A 214 -3.24 12.28 5.02
C LEU A 214 -2.38 13.01 6.07
N GLU A 215 -2.99 13.62 7.08
CA GLU A 215 -2.29 14.20 8.25
C GLU A 215 -1.45 13.15 9.00
N SER A 216 -1.87 11.89 8.94
CA SER A 216 -1.15 10.75 9.52
C SER A 216 -0.36 9.96 8.47
N HIS A 217 -0.11 10.49 7.27
CA HIS A 217 0.55 9.77 6.17
C HIS A 217 -0.12 8.43 5.76
N ARG A 218 -1.43 8.29 6.01
CA ARG A 218 -2.23 7.14 5.57
C ARG A 218 -2.76 7.39 4.16
N LEU A 219 -2.03 6.88 3.17
CA LEU A 219 -2.37 6.84 1.77
C LEU A 219 -3.75 6.21 1.56
N THR A 220 -4.58 6.93 0.84
CA THR A 220 -5.98 6.56 0.60
C THR A 220 -6.20 6.38 -0.90
N LEU A 221 -6.82 5.28 -1.31
CA LEU A 221 -7.23 5.12 -2.70
C LEU A 221 -8.51 5.92 -2.93
N LEU A 222 -8.50 6.73 -3.98
CA LEU A 222 -9.63 7.54 -4.39
C LEU A 222 -10.14 7.04 -5.72
N LEU A 223 -11.41 6.64 -5.76
CA LEU A 223 -12.16 6.52 -7.00
C LEU A 223 -12.66 7.91 -7.40
N LEU A 224 -12.12 8.40 -8.51
CA LEU A 224 -12.54 9.60 -9.21
C LEU A 224 -13.58 9.21 -10.26
N ARG A 225 -14.74 9.87 -10.20
CA ARG A 225 -15.86 9.61 -11.10
C ARG A 225 -16.36 10.92 -11.70
N PRO A 226 -15.84 11.33 -12.87
CA PRO A 226 -16.40 12.46 -13.60
C PRO A 226 -17.79 12.18 -14.21
N THR A 227 -18.10 10.92 -14.55
CA THR A 227 -19.42 10.51 -15.08
C THR A 227 -19.76 9.09 -14.65
N ARG A 228 -21.02 8.63 -14.79
CA ARG A 228 -21.42 7.22 -14.52
C ARG A 228 -20.48 6.18 -15.12
N THR A 229 -20.02 6.44 -16.35
CA THR A 229 -19.27 5.47 -17.16
C THR A 229 -17.77 5.72 -17.20
N ALA A 230 -17.29 6.85 -16.67
CA ALA A 230 -15.87 7.17 -16.63
C ALA A 230 -15.38 7.16 -15.18
N GLN A 231 -14.39 6.30 -14.92
CA GLN A 231 -13.88 6.04 -13.58
C GLN A 231 -12.38 5.91 -13.62
N HIS A 232 -11.72 6.39 -12.57
CA HIS A 232 -10.28 6.30 -12.44
C HIS A 232 -9.86 6.21 -10.98
N ILE A 233 -8.84 5.41 -10.67
CA ILE A 233 -8.34 5.25 -9.31
C ILE A 233 -6.99 5.93 -9.18
N VAL A 234 -6.84 6.73 -8.12
CA VAL A 234 -5.58 7.39 -7.76
C VAL A 234 -5.22 7.12 -6.30
N VAL A 235 -3.96 7.33 -5.93
CA VAL A 235 -3.51 7.25 -4.53
C VAL A 235 -3.29 8.66 -4.00
N ALA A 236 -4.06 9.09 -2.99
CA ALA A 236 -3.81 10.35 -2.31
C ALA A 236 -2.61 10.25 -1.37
N LYS A 237 -1.71 11.23 -1.43
CA LYS A 237 -0.39 11.19 -0.78
C LYS A 237 -0.17 12.27 0.25
N SER A 238 -0.55 13.50 -0.09
CA SER A 238 -0.44 14.66 0.79
C SER A 238 -1.44 15.73 0.37
N PHE A 239 -1.58 16.78 1.16
CA PHE A 239 -2.43 17.91 0.82
C PHE A 239 -1.79 19.23 1.26
N GLU A 240 -2.27 20.31 0.67
CA GLU A 240 -1.92 21.68 1.01
C GLU A 240 -3.19 22.53 1.03
N ILE A 241 -3.39 23.30 2.10
CA ILE A 241 -4.49 24.27 2.20
C ILE A 241 -3.97 25.62 1.67
N LYS A 242 -4.55 26.09 0.57
CA LYS A 242 -4.19 27.37 -0.05
C LYS A 242 -4.85 28.53 0.68
N SER A 243 -4.28 29.73 0.52
CA SER A 243 -4.78 30.97 1.13
C SER A 243 -6.22 31.32 0.73
N ASN A 244 -6.68 30.88 -0.44
CA ASN A 244 -8.06 31.07 -0.90
C ASN A 244 -9.06 30.04 -0.34
N GLY A 245 -8.63 29.15 0.56
CA GLY A 245 -9.45 28.10 1.16
C GLY A 245 -9.61 26.84 0.30
N ARG A 246 -8.96 26.77 -0.87
CA ARG A 246 -8.88 25.53 -1.65
C ARG A 246 -7.92 24.56 -1.01
N ILE A 247 -8.22 23.27 -1.14
CA ILE A 247 -7.34 22.21 -0.68
C ILE A 247 -6.84 21.46 -1.90
N GLU A 248 -5.53 21.50 -2.12
CA GLU A 248 -4.87 20.73 -3.18
C GLU A 248 -4.35 19.42 -2.60
N ILE A 249 -4.87 18.31 -3.12
CA ILE A 249 -4.48 16.96 -2.73
C ILE A 249 -3.56 16.42 -3.82
N ARG A 250 -2.32 16.10 -3.47
CA ARG A 250 -1.35 15.47 -4.37
C ARG A 250 -1.65 13.98 -4.45
N VAL A 251 -1.79 13.47 -5.67
CA VAL A 251 -2.12 12.08 -5.94
C VAL A 251 -1.13 11.43 -6.91
N TYR A 252 -0.89 10.13 -6.75
CA TYR A 252 -0.33 9.31 -7.81
C TYR A 252 -1.44 8.93 -8.80
N ASP A 253 -1.15 9.12 -10.09
CA ASP A 253 -2.01 8.74 -11.21
C ASP A 253 -1.24 7.81 -12.16
N SER A 254 -1.74 6.60 -12.36
CA SER A 254 -1.13 5.63 -13.28
C SER A 254 -1.19 6.04 -14.75
N ASN A 255 -2.01 7.01 -15.16
CA ASN A 255 -1.97 7.59 -16.52
C ASN A 255 -0.81 8.58 -16.69
N GLN A 256 -0.31 9.16 -15.59
CA GLN A 256 0.77 10.15 -15.59
C GLN A 256 1.79 9.84 -14.48
N PRO A 257 2.44 8.65 -14.50
CA PRO A 257 3.21 8.16 -13.37
C PRO A 257 4.49 8.97 -13.08
N LEU A 258 4.94 9.81 -14.01
CA LEU A 258 6.17 10.60 -13.87
C LEU A 258 6.08 11.74 -12.85
N ARG A 259 4.88 12.15 -12.46
CA ARG A 259 4.66 13.30 -11.57
C ARG A 259 3.38 13.14 -10.76
N ASP A 260 3.26 13.93 -9.71
CA ASP A 260 2.03 14.02 -8.94
C ASP A 260 0.97 14.75 -9.76
N GLN A 261 -0.26 14.26 -9.69
CA GLN A 261 -1.44 14.98 -10.16
C GLN A 261 -2.14 15.64 -8.97
N ILE A 262 -3.04 16.58 -9.28
CA ILE A 262 -3.77 17.34 -8.25
C ILE A 262 -5.26 17.03 -8.33
N VAL A 263 -5.83 16.71 -7.17
CA VAL A 263 -7.27 16.75 -6.93
C VAL A 263 -7.53 17.95 -6.02
N VAL A 264 -8.44 18.83 -6.41
CA VAL A 264 -8.79 20.04 -5.65
C VAL A 264 -10.13 19.80 -4.94
N PHE A 265 -10.23 20.20 -3.68
CA PHE A 265 -11.52 20.44 -3.03
C PHE A 265 -11.72 21.96 -2.89
N ASP A 266 -12.80 22.47 -3.49
CA ASP A 266 -13.20 23.87 -3.33
C ASP A 266 -14.16 24.02 -2.14
N GLY A 267 -13.72 24.71 -1.09
CA GLY A 267 -14.50 24.90 0.13
C GLY A 267 -15.74 25.77 -0.03
N ARG A 268 -15.81 26.60 -1.07
CA ARG A 268 -16.98 27.47 -1.31
C ARG A 268 -18.13 26.67 -1.91
N GLU A 269 -17.81 25.85 -2.89
CA GLU A 269 -18.78 25.04 -3.63
C GLU A 269 -19.03 23.70 -2.93
N ASN A 270 -18.10 23.25 -2.09
CA ASN A 270 -18.05 21.92 -1.47
C ASN A 270 -17.92 20.79 -2.49
N ASP A 271 -17.18 21.04 -3.57
CA ASP A 271 -17.02 20.12 -4.68
C ASP A 271 -15.55 19.77 -4.94
N PHE A 272 -15.35 18.63 -5.59
CA PHE A 272 -14.04 18.14 -5.99
C PHE A 272 -13.81 18.35 -7.49
N TYR A 273 -12.57 18.64 -7.86
CA TYR A 273 -12.14 18.86 -9.23
C TYR A 273 -10.81 18.16 -9.49
N ALA A 274 -10.58 17.66 -10.70
CA ALA A 274 -9.28 17.07 -11.07
C ALA A 274 -9.01 17.20 -12.58
N PRO A 275 -8.97 18.43 -13.13
CA PRO A 275 -8.99 18.65 -14.58
C PRO A 275 -7.86 17.95 -15.34
N ASP A 276 -6.65 17.92 -14.79
CA ASP A 276 -5.50 17.29 -15.45
C ASP A 276 -5.57 15.76 -15.49
N ILE A 277 -6.34 15.15 -14.57
CA ILE A 277 -6.60 13.70 -14.56
C ILE A 277 -7.77 13.39 -15.50
N VAL A 278 -8.85 14.15 -15.36
CA VAL A 278 -10.12 13.94 -16.06
C VAL A 278 -9.98 14.17 -17.56
N ARG A 279 -9.15 15.13 -18.01
CA ARG A 279 -8.87 15.39 -19.43
C ARG A 279 -8.35 14.15 -20.17
N GLY A 280 -7.65 13.25 -19.48
CA GLY A 280 -7.12 12.02 -20.04
C GLY A 280 -8.11 10.85 -20.07
N LEU A 281 -9.34 11.02 -19.56
CA LEU A 281 -10.31 9.94 -19.46
C LEU A 281 -11.26 9.91 -20.67
N PRO A 282 -11.58 8.73 -21.21
CA PRO A 282 -12.53 8.61 -22.30
C PRO A 282 -13.93 9.03 -21.84
N ARG A 283 -14.74 9.54 -22.78
CA ARG A 283 -16.16 9.87 -22.59
C ARG A 283 -16.43 10.98 -21.55
N VAL A 284 -15.46 11.86 -21.28
CA VAL A 284 -15.68 13.09 -20.51
C VAL A 284 -15.72 14.29 -21.45
N LYS A 285 -16.78 15.11 -21.37
CA LYS A 285 -16.97 16.28 -22.24
C LYS A 285 -16.27 17.54 -21.74
N ASN A 286 -16.28 17.77 -20.42
CA ASN A 286 -15.63 18.91 -19.80
C ASN A 286 -14.80 18.44 -18.59
N ALA A 287 -13.50 18.68 -18.65
CA ALA A 287 -12.58 18.27 -17.58
C ALA A 287 -12.68 19.16 -16.32
N ASN A 288 -13.27 20.35 -16.44
CA ASN A 288 -13.40 21.30 -15.35
C ASN A 288 -14.67 21.10 -14.51
N ASP A 289 -15.54 20.17 -14.89
CA ASP A 289 -16.75 19.87 -14.13
C ASP A 289 -16.39 19.22 -12.78
N ALA A 290 -17.26 19.41 -11.80
CA ALA A 290 -17.15 18.75 -10.51
C ALA A 290 -17.21 17.23 -10.67
N ILE A 291 -16.40 16.51 -9.88
CA ILE A 291 -16.30 15.06 -9.93
C ILE A 291 -16.72 14.41 -8.62
N GLY A 292 -17.25 13.20 -8.70
CA GLY A 292 -17.42 12.36 -7.53
C GLY A 292 -16.08 11.81 -7.04
N VAL A 293 -15.76 12.01 -5.76
CA VAL A 293 -14.59 11.40 -5.12
C VAL A 293 -15.04 10.44 -4.03
N PHE A 294 -14.54 9.20 -4.08
CA PHE A 294 -14.94 8.12 -3.20
C PHE A 294 -13.70 7.48 -2.59
N ILE A 295 -13.64 7.36 -1.27
CA ILE A 295 -12.61 6.57 -0.61
C ILE A 295 -12.91 5.08 -0.82
N VAL A 296 -11.91 4.34 -1.31
CA VAL A 296 -12.04 2.91 -1.59
C VAL A 296 -10.89 2.11 -0.97
N ASP A 297 -11.14 0.81 -0.82
CA ASP A 297 -10.11 -0.21 -0.52
C ASP A 297 -9.32 -0.03 0.78
N GLU A 298 -10.02 0.41 1.83
CA GLU A 298 -9.50 0.50 3.19
C GLU A 298 -9.19 -0.90 3.79
N TYR A 299 -9.90 -1.96 3.39
CA TYR A 299 -9.72 -3.32 3.91
C TYR A 299 -8.30 -3.86 3.67
N GLU A 300 -7.72 -3.62 2.50
CA GLU A 300 -6.38 -4.11 2.16
C GLU A 300 -5.25 -3.38 2.90
N ARG A 301 -5.55 -2.24 3.56
CA ARG A 301 -4.60 -1.55 4.42
C ARG A 301 -4.18 -2.44 5.59
N SER A 302 -5.07 -3.27 6.11
CA SER A 302 -4.77 -4.16 7.25
C SER A 302 -3.58 -5.10 7.02
N LEU A 303 -3.42 -5.62 5.79
CA LEU A 303 -2.29 -6.47 5.43
C LEU A 303 -0.97 -5.68 5.37
N VAL A 304 -1.03 -4.44 4.91
CA VAL A 304 0.11 -3.50 4.93
C VAL A 304 0.49 -3.16 6.37
N ASP A 305 -0.49 -2.79 7.20
CA ASP A 305 -0.29 -2.44 8.61
C ASP A 305 0.38 -3.58 9.37
N THR A 306 -0.09 -4.81 9.14
CA THR A 306 0.46 -6.03 9.74
C THR A 306 1.90 -6.25 9.29
N ALA A 307 2.20 -6.07 8.00
CA ALA A 307 3.55 -6.23 7.45
C ALA A 307 4.53 -5.19 8.02
N LEU A 308 4.12 -3.92 8.09
CA LEU A 308 4.91 -2.83 8.67
C LEU A 308 5.19 -3.09 10.15
N LEU A 309 4.15 -3.44 10.91
CA LEU A 309 4.28 -3.71 12.34
C LEU A 309 5.20 -4.89 12.61
N LYS A 310 5.04 -6.00 11.86
CA LYS A 310 5.90 -7.19 11.95
C LYS A 310 7.36 -6.84 11.63
N HIS A 311 7.59 -6.06 10.57
CA HIS A 311 8.92 -5.62 10.17
C HIS A 311 9.62 -4.80 11.26
N TYR A 312 8.99 -3.73 11.76
CA TYR A 312 9.61 -2.84 12.74
C TYR A 312 9.75 -3.46 14.13
N LYS A 313 8.79 -4.31 14.55
CA LYS A 313 8.96 -5.10 15.78
C LYS A 313 10.17 -6.03 15.72
N LYS A 314 10.36 -6.71 14.57
CA LYS A 314 11.54 -7.55 14.36
C LYS A 314 12.82 -6.74 14.39
N ALA A 315 12.86 -5.58 13.72
CA ALA A 315 14.04 -4.72 13.71
C ALA A 315 14.42 -4.19 15.11
N CYS A 316 13.44 -3.88 15.96
CA CYS A 316 13.71 -3.48 17.35
C CYS A 316 14.12 -4.62 18.27
N SER A 317 13.80 -5.86 17.92
CA SER A 317 14.17 -7.06 18.68
C SER A 317 15.49 -7.67 18.22
N ALA A 318 16.05 -7.20 17.10
CA ALA A 318 17.36 -7.64 16.64
C ALA A 318 18.41 -7.14 17.64
N PRO A 319 19.36 -7.99 18.08
CA PRO A 319 20.49 -7.53 18.87
C PRO A 319 21.17 -6.41 18.10
N THR A 320 21.28 -5.21 18.70
CA THR A 320 22.18 -4.18 18.19
C THR A 320 23.57 -4.81 18.17
N GLY A 321 24.08 -5.09 16.98
CA GLY A 321 25.39 -5.70 16.81
C GLY A 321 26.45 -4.91 17.58
N THR A 322 27.22 -5.66 18.36
CA THR A 322 28.51 -5.32 18.97
C THR A 322 29.50 -4.73 17.99
#